data_AF-A0A3A6Q196-F1
#
_entry.id   AF-A0A3A6Q196-F1
#
_cell.length_a   1.000
_cell.length_b   1.000
_cell.length_c   1.000
_cell.angle_alpha   90.00
_cell.angle_beta   90.00
_cell.angle_gamma   90.00
#
_symmetry.space_group_name_H-M   'P 1'
#
loop_
_entity.id
_entity.type
_entity.pdbx_description
1 polymer ?
#
loop_
_entity_poly.entity_id
_entity_poly.type
_entity_poly.pdbx_seq_one_letter_code
_entity_poly.pdbx_strand_id
1 'polypeptide(L)'
;MTSTEQSRRDVFRTIAQLQHVDWPVYGSTPLYDRSSVSALQSDIRTVARVWFEHDIHDSIGEFVSQYPLEYVDFGSHDEYSGSTRYQMPQLVRLFLLKEIHGWDHETALLTFLRQRPELRCDLGFERMPDQSTLWRSWHQRFTTELRETVETAARTILIKAQDASLIVPREPDRKLSYRNDDQDDSAPDDQTVLKRAKKITNHFSRIVFPAFSLNRGEGCEIHENAYWGLQTYLGLRENLAANEGARSFIYESTRERTPLGHAHRDQIRGLSIPAVREMYREAVGRLLEEVAETEEFFRAGIVAIDITEADPFTGDRTGHEDEIIGTKEQTDEYAYQWATVQLVGNAIPIVLDARPVRKGESRKDIVEDLLDSAEDLVHVDNVLMDREFDSQHVLEMLSQRGLSYVVPKRMQTSEKAQAKRLLHRDQDRYETDRKLHLGKNEWHETTLIYRRKEDSEHEDHRQYSVFMTNRGSGHLTEYGYRWEIESGYKSIKRFMAATTSKHFGLRFFYFAFACLLYSIWRAVDLLVQVALTGEYEHSPIVTADNTLTLLKKETGIG
;
A
#
# COMPACT_ATOMS: atom_id res chain seq x y z
N MET A 1 -16.83 23.52 17.45
CA MET A 1 -18.10 24.21 17.10
C MET A 1 -19.23 23.19 17.25
N THR A 2 -20.50 23.57 17.44
CA THR A 2 -21.56 22.54 17.53
C THR A 2 -21.90 22.00 16.16
N SER A 3 -21.87 20.68 16.01
CA SER A 3 -22.29 20.00 14.78
C SER A 3 -23.73 20.33 14.38
N THR A 4 -23.94 20.48 13.08
CA THR A 4 -25.23 20.82 12.46
C THR A 4 -25.58 19.78 11.40
N GLU A 5 -26.82 19.77 10.95
CA GLU A 5 -27.20 18.92 9.80
C GLU A 5 -26.42 19.31 8.53
N GLN A 6 -26.10 20.61 8.38
CA GLN A 6 -25.31 21.10 7.25
C GLN A 6 -23.88 20.57 7.30
N SER A 7 -23.19 20.68 8.44
CA SER A 7 -21.81 20.17 8.57
C SER A 7 -21.72 18.66 8.40
N ARG A 8 -22.77 17.91 8.75
CA ARG A 8 -22.87 16.48 8.46
C ARG A 8 -23.02 16.21 6.96
N ARG A 9 -23.89 16.95 6.27
CA ARG A 9 -24.05 16.84 4.81
C ARG A 9 -22.77 17.22 4.07
N ASP A 10 -21.99 18.15 4.60
CA ASP A 10 -20.72 18.56 4.00
C ASP A 10 -19.70 17.42 4.02
N VAL A 11 -19.59 16.66 5.12
CA VAL A 11 -18.75 15.43 5.19
C VAL A 11 -19.14 14.44 4.09
N PHE A 12 -20.42 14.08 3.98
CA PHE A 12 -20.85 13.11 2.97
C PHE A 12 -20.77 13.66 1.53
N ARG A 13 -20.89 14.98 1.34
CA ARG A 13 -20.65 15.61 0.04
C ARG A 13 -19.17 15.51 -0.35
N THR A 14 -18.26 15.73 0.59
CA THR A 14 -16.82 15.55 0.37
C THR A 14 -16.53 14.11 0.00
N ILE A 15 -17.08 13.13 0.74
CA ILE A 15 -16.93 11.70 0.40
C ILE A 15 -17.42 11.40 -1.02
N ALA A 16 -18.59 11.91 -1.40
CA ALA A 16 -19.14 11.72 -2.75
C ALA A 16 -18.33 12.42 -3.87
N GLN A 17 -17.41 13.33 -3.51
CA GLN A 17 -16.52 14.03 -4.43
C GLN A 17 -15.10 13.43 -4.45
N LEU A 18 -14.77 12.55 -3.50
CA LEU A 18 -13.50 11.84 -3.51
C LEU A 18 -13.46 10.95 -4.76
N GLN A 19 -12.43 11.15 -5.58
CA GLN A 19 -12.13 10.21 -6.65
C GLN A 19 -11.81 8.85 -6.02
N HIS A 20 -12.33 7.76 -6.58
CA HIS A 20 -12.02 6.37 -6.17
C HIS A 20 -12.56 5.89 -4.83
N VAL A 21 -13.49 6.64 -4.23
CA VAL A 21 -14.19 6.24 -3.01
C VAL A 21 -15.67 6.13 -3.29
N ASP A 22 -16.14 4.90 -3.41
CA ASP A 22 -17.56 4.64 -3.48
C ASP A 22 -18.12 4.41 -2.08
N TRP A 23 -18.97 5.32 -1.62
CA TRP A 23 -19.68 5.17 -0.35
C TRP A 23 -21.19 5.24 -0.57
N PRO A 24 -21.98 4.32 -0.01
CA PRO A 24 -21.54 3.16 0.78
C PRO A 24 -20.99 2.02 -0.10
N VAL A 25 -19.91 1.35 0.33
CA VAL A 25 -19.16 0.42 -0.53
C VAL A 25 -20.00 -0.80 -0.96
N TYR A 26 -20.97 -1.25 -0.17
CA TYR A 26 -21.85 -2.38 -0.51
C TYR A 26 -22.90 -2.07 -1.60
N GLY A 27 -23.04 -0.80 -2.02
CA GLY A 27 -23.85 -0.42 -3.18
C GLY A 27 -23.08 -0.41 -4.49
N SER A 28 -21.76 -0.56 -4.43
CA SER A 28 -20.85 -0.08 -5.46
C SER A 28 -19.94 -1.17 -6.01
N THR A 29 -19.84 -2.30 -5.30
CA THR A 29 -19.14 -3.48 -5.77
C THR A 29 -19.93 -4.75 -5.44
N PRO A 30 -19.97 -5.76 -6.33
CA PRO A 30 -20.58 -7.06 -6.05
C PRO A 30 -19.83 -7.88 -4.98
N LEU A 31 -18.68 -7.39 -4.49
CA LEU A 31 -17.90 -8.01 -3.41
C LEU A 31 -18.55 -7.88 -2.03
N TYR A 32 -19.41 -6.88 -1.86
CA TYR A 32 -20.05 -6.59 -0.60
C TYR A 32 -21.55 -6.50 -0.82
N ASP A 33 -22.31 -7.29 -0.08
CA ASP A 33 -23.71 -7.00 0.15
C ASP A 33 -23.87 -6.27 1.49
N ARG A 34 -25.10 -5.86 1.79
CA ARG A 34 -25.41 -5.14 3.04
C ARG A 34 -25.07 -5.95 4.29
N SER A 35 -24.91 -7.27 4.18
CA SER A 35 -24.55 -8.13 5.30
C SER A 35 -23.04 -8.18 5.56
N SER A 36 -22.20 -7.56 4.72
CA SER A 36 -20.75 -7.63 4.89
C SER A 36 -20.21 -6.68 5.97
N VAL A 37 -19.68 -7.26 7.04
CA VAL A 37 -18.96 -6.51 8.09
C VAL A 37 -17.60 -5.96 7.64
N SER A 38 -16.97 -6.55 6.63
CA SER A 38 -15.77 -5.97 5.98
C SER A 38 -16.11 -4.66 5.24
N ALA A 39 -17.29 -4.58 4.61
CA ALA A 39 -17.77 -3.34 4.00
C ALA A 39 -18.02 -2.27 5.06
N LEU A 40 -18.64 -2.65 6.19
CA LEU A 40 -18.82 -1.76 7.34
C LEU A 40 -17.49 -1.19 7.86
N GLN A 41 -16.45 -2.03 7.99
CA GLN A 41 -15.13 -1.57 8.42
C GLN A 41 -14.53 -0.55 7.43
N SER A 42 -14.62 -0.84 6.13
CA SER A 42 -14.14 0.06 5.06
C SER A 42 -14.89 1.40 5.05
N ASP A 43 -16.22 1.36 5.19
CA ASP A 43 -17.06 2.55 5.24
C ASP A 43 -16.75 3.37 6.49
N ILE A 44 -16.59 2.74 7.67
CA ILE A 44 -16.20 3.43 8.91
C ILE A 44 -14.87 4.14 8.74
N ARG A 45 -13.86 3.48 8.14
CA ARG A 45 -12.56 4.10 7.90
C ARG A 45 -12.68 5.36 7.03
N THR A 46 -13.43 5.24 5.94
CA THR A 46 -13.65 6.33 4.98
C THR A 46 -14.33 7.52 5.64
N VAL A 47 -15.45 7.26 6.33
CA VAL A 47 -16.22 8.32 6.99
C VAL A 47 -15.43 8.91 8.15
N ALA A 48 -14.73 8.11 8.96
CA ALA A 48 -13.92 8.61 10.07
C ALA A 48 -12.82 9.56 9.61
N ARG A 49 -12.13 9.26 8.50
CA ARG A 49 -11.12 10.17 7.91
C ARG A 49 -11.73 11.54 7.62
N VAL A 50 -12.76 11.58 6.77
CA VAL A 50 -13.35 12.85 6.31
C VAL A 50 -14.09 13.58 7.43
N TRP A 51 -14.67 12.83 8.37
CA TRP A 51 -15.37 13.39 9.52
C TRP A 51 -14.39 14.11 10.45
N PHE A 52 -13.28 13.51 10.84
CA PHE A 52 -12.35 14.12 11.79
C PHE A 52 -11.45 15.20 11.15
N GLU A 53 -11.25 15.17 9.84
CA GLU A 53 -10.58 16.27 9.10
C GLU A 53 -11.44 17.54 9.00
N HIS A 54 -12.74 17.45 9.27
CA HIS A 54 -13.65 18.58 9.15
C HIS A 54 -13.68 19.42 10.44
N ASP A 55 -13.37 20.73 10.34
CA ASP A 55 -13.15 21.68 11.46
C ASP A 55 -14.23 21.73 12.57
N ILE A 56 -15.46 21.28 12.28
CA ILE A 56 -16.60 21.30 13.22
C ILE A 56 -16.68 20.01 14.05
N HIS A 57 -16.12 18.90 13.57
CA HIS A 57 -16.40 17.55 14.03
C HIS A 57 -15.27 17.01 14.91
N ASP A 58 -15.32 17.32 16.20
CA ASP A 58 -14.25 17.02 17.18
C ASP A 58 -14.61 15.92 18.20
N SER A 59 -15.80 15.30 18.07
CA SER A 59 -16.34 14.37 19.05
C SER A 59 -16.48 12.93 18.52
N ILE A 60 -15.76 12.00 19.13
CA ILE A 60 -15.88 10.56 18.84
C ILE A 60 -17.27 10.03 19.21
N GLY A 61 -17.84 10.51 20.32
CA GLY A 61 -19.19 10.11 20.73
C GLY A 61 -20.25 10.53 19.71
N GLU A 62 -20.06 11.71 19.12
CA GLU A 62 -20.91 12.18 18.04
C GLU A 62 -20.76 11.30 16.81
N PHE A 63 -19.53 11.04 16.34
CA PHE A 63 -19.26 10.14 15.22
C PHE A 63 -19.99 8.80 15.37
N VAL A 64 -19.83 8.14 16.51
CA VAL A 64 -20.47 6.84 16.77
C VAL A 64 -22.00 6.93 16.76
N SER A 65 -22.57 8.00 17.32
CA SER A 65 -24.02 8.19 17.35
C SER A 65 -24.62 8.48 15.95
N GLN A 66 -23.92 9.26 15.14
CA GLN A 66 -24.39 9.75 13.84
C GLN A 66 -24.02 8.83 12.67
N TYR A 67 -23.09 7.89 12.87
CA TYR A 67 -22.69 6.97 11.81
C TYR A 67 -23.92 6.18 11.29
N PRO A 68 -24.17 6.18 9.96
CA PRO A 68 -25.40 5.65 9.38
C PRO A 68 -25.36 4.12 9.26
N LEU A 69 -25.67 3.43 10.36
CA LEU A 69 -25.76 1.97 10.39
C LEU A 69 -27.00 1.38 9.69
N GLU A 70 -27.94 2.22 9.22
CA GLU A 70 -29.16 1.80 8.49
C GLU A 70 -28.85 1.06 7.19
N TYR A 71 -27.64 1.25 6.72
CA TYR A 71 -27.05 0.74 5.52
C TYR A 71 -26.58 -0.71 5.64
N VAL A 72 -26.28 -1.17 6.86
CA VAL A 72 -25.81 -2.52 7.17
C VAL A 72 -26.97 -3.43 7.57
N ASP A 73 -27.02 -4.62 6.99
CA ASP A 73 -27.88 -5.71 7.43
C ASP A 73 -27.15 -6.60 8.44
N PHE A 74 -27.48 -6.45 9.72
CA PHE A 74 -26.89 -7.26 10.78
C PHE A 74 -27.54 -8.64 10.93
N GLY A 75 -28.50 -9.02 10.08
CA GLY A 75 -29.25 -10.28 10.23
C GLY A 75 -28.36 -11.53 10.23
N SER A 76 -27.33 -11.58 9.38
CA SER A 76 -26.32 -12.66 9.34
C SER A 76 -25.38 -12.68 10.56
N HIS A 77 -25.41 -11.61 11.36
CA HIS A 77 -24.53 -11.39 12.50
C HIS A 77 -25.28 -11.33 13.84
N ASP A 78 -26.57 -11.63 13.82
CA ASP A 78 -27.44 -11.75 14.98
C ASP A 78 -27.78 -13.24 15.20
N GLU A 79 -27.12 -13.88 16.16
CA GLU A 79 -27.33 -15.29 16.51
C GLU A 79 -28.67 -15.55 17.20
N TYR A 80 -29.47 -14.50 17.47
CA TYR A 80 -30.77 -14.63 18.11
C TYR A 80 -31.88 -14.69 17.04
N SER A 81 -32.75 -15.70 17.14
CA SER A 81 -33.81 -15.97 16.16
C SER A 81 -35.16 -15.28 16.44
N GLY A 82 -35.21 -14.27 17.32
CA GLY A 82 -36.47 -13.63 17.74
C GLY A 82 -36.35 -12.14 18.05
N SER A 83 -37.50 -11.45 18.17
CA SER A 83 -37.53 -10.02 18.47
C SER A 83 -36.93 -9.74 19.85
N THR A 84 -35.87 -8.95 19.88
CA THR A 84 -35.24 -8.49 21.12
C THR A 84 -35.64 -7.05 21.41
N ARG A 85 -35.48 -6.62 22.66
CA ARG A 85 -35.79 -5.25 23.09
C ARG A 85 -34.87 -4.20 22.44
N TYR A 86 -33.61 -4.56 22.19
CA TYR A 86 -32.58 -3.65 21.68
C TYR A 86 -32.15 -4.10 20.28
N GLN A 87 -32.23 -3.18 19.33
CA GLN A 87 -31.88 -3.42 17.93
C GLN A 87 -30.37 -3.58 17.77
N MET A 88 -29.94 -4.33 16.75
CA MET A 88 -28.52 -4.55 16.46
C MET A 88 -27.73 -3.24 16.30
N PRO A 89 -28.20 -2.23 15.52
CA PRO A 89 -27.48 -0.95 15.41
C PRO A 89 -27.27 -0.22 16.74
N GLN A 90 -28.24 -0.30 17.66
CA GLN A 90 -28.11 0.32 18.99
C GLN A 90 -27.00 -0.35 19.81
N LEU A 91 -26.93 -1.68 19.75
CA LEU A 91 -25.91 -2.46 20.45
C LEU A 91 -24.53 -2.26 19.83
N VAL A 92 -24.42 -2.24 18.50
CA VAL A 92 -23.14 -2.00 17.79
C VAL A 92 -22.56 -0.65 18.19
N ARG A 93 -23.34 0.44 18.20
CA ARG A 93 -22.86 1.75 18.66
C ARG A 93 -22.39 1.73 20.12
N LEU A 94 -23.11 1.01 20.97
CA LEU A 94 -22.79 0.91 22.39
C LEU A 94 -21.49 0.12 22.64
N PHE A 95 -21.25 -0.95 21.86
CA PHE A 95 -19.98 -1.69 21.92
C PHE A 95 -18.82 -0.94 21.23
N LEU A 96 -19.05 -0.19 20.15
CA LEU A 96 -18.04 0.71 19.60
C LEU A 96 -17.55 1.70 20.66
N LEU A 97 -18.46 2.32 21.42
CA LEU A 97 -18.08 3.19 22.54
C LEU A 97 -17.30 2.44 23.61
N LYS A 98 -17.71 1.22 23.97
CA LYS A 98 -16.99 0.39 24.95
C LYS A 98 -15.54 0.16 24.54
N GLU A 99 -15.32 -0.24 23.28
CA GLU A 99 -13.99 -0.57 22.75
C GLU A 99 -13.12 0.67 22.52
N ILE A 100 -13.71 1.78 22.07
CA ILE A 100 -13.04 3.08 21.96
C ILE A 100 -12.49 3.54 23.31
N HIS A 101 -13.27 3.37 24.39
CA HIS A 101 -12.84 3.74 25.73
C HIS A 101 -11.98 2.68 26.43
N GLY A 102 -11.81 1.49 25.85
CA GLY A 102 -11.01 0.41 26.43
C GLY A 102 -11.60 -0.14 27.73
N TRP A 103 -12.92 -0.22 27.84
CA TRP A 103 -13.55 -0.72 29.06
C TRP A 103 -13.70 -2.25 29.05
N ASP A 104 -13.04 -2.92 29.99
CA ASP A 104 -13.14 -4.38 30.17
C ASP A 104 -14.52 -4.83 30.65
N HIS A 105 -15.26 -3.96 31.34
CA HIS A 105 -16.54 -4.28 31.97
C HIS A 105 -17.64 -3.30 31.58
N GLU A 106 -18.84 -3.82 31.35
CA GLU A 106 -19.99 -3.04 30.89
C GLU A 106 -20.48 -2.02 31.93
N THR A 107 -20.08 -2.17 33.19
CA THR A 107 -20.40 -1.23 34.27
C THR A 107 -19.85 0.18 34.01
N ALA A 108 -18.66 0.29 33.43
CA ALA A 108 -18.04 1.58 33.11
C ALA A 108 -18.85 2.31 32.03
N LEU A 109 -19.23 1.58 30.97
CA LEU A 109 -20.10 2.07 29.90
C LEU A 109 -21.47 2.54 30.40
N LEU A 110 -22.12 1.75 31.25
CA LEU A 110 -23.40 2.11 31.82
C LEU A 110 -23.30 3.36 32.71
N THR A 111 -22.20 3.50 33.45
CA THR A 111 -21.95 4.68 34.30
C THR A 111 -21.72 5.93 33.46
N PHE A 112 -20.92 5.81 32.40
CA PHE A 112 -20.65 6.88 31.44
C PHE A 112 -21.93 7.38 30.76
N LEU A 113 -22.78 6.47 30.26
CA LEU A 113 -24.04 6.85 29.60
C LEU A 113 -25.07 7.44 30.57
N ARG A 114 -25.04 7.07 31.86
CA ARG A 114 -25.88 7.72 32.89
C ARG A 114 -25.47 9.18 33.13
N GLN A 115 -24.19 9.49 32.98
CA GLN A 115 -23.66 10.85 33.14
C GLN A 115 -23.84 11.70 31.87
N ARG A 116 -24.22 11.10 30.73
CA ARG A 116 -24.38 11.77 29.42
C ARG A 116 -25.75 11.48 28.81
N PRO A 117 -26.84 12.09 29.32
CA PRO A 117 -28.19 11.80 28.86
C PRO A 117 -28.44 12.18 27.40
N GLU A 118 -27.77 13.21 26.87
CA GLU A 118 -27.85 13.62 25.46
C GLU A 118 -27.31 12.51 24.54
N LEU A 119 -26.07 12.06 24.78
CA LEU A 119 -25.46 10.95 24.04
C LEU A 119 -26.30 9.67 24.13
N ARG A 120 -26.91 9.38 25.28
CA ARG A 120 -27.83 8.24 25.43
C ARG A 120 -29.04 8.36 24.50
N CYS A 121 -29.62 9.55 24.38
CA CYS A 121 -30.73 9.82 23.46
C CYS A 121 -30.27 9.68 22.01
N ASP A 122 -29.09 10.19 21.65
CA ASP A 122 -28.54 10.10 20.30
C ASP A 122 -28.23 8.67 19.87
N LEU A 123 -27.84 7.81 20.82
CA LEU A 123 -27.67 6.37 20.61
C LEU A 123 -29.02 5.62 20.46
N GLY A 124 -30.14 6.29 20.69
CA GLY A 124 -31.49 5.76 20.53
C GLY A 124 -32.00 4.94 21.72
N PHE A 125 -31.46 5.11 22.93
CA PHE A 125 -31.88 4.33 24.11
C PHE A 125 -32.91 5.08 24.97
N GLU A 126 -34.17 4.63 24.94
CA GLU A 126 -35.21 5.09 25.87
C GLU A 126 -35.03 4.51 27.28
N ARG A 127 -34.61 3.25 27.37
CA ARG A 127 -34.26 2.56 28.61
C ARG A 127 -32.92 1.87 28.45
N MET A 128 -32.06 1.97 29.47
CA MET A 128 -30.74 1.36 29.43
C MET A 128 -30.82 -0.18 29.55
N PRO A 129 -30.03 -0.94 28.75
CA PRO A 129 -29.79 -2.34 29.00
C PRO A 129 -29.11 -2.53 30.37
N ASP A 130 -29.40 -3.65 31.04
CA ASP A 130 -28.66 -4.05 32.22
C ASP A 130 -27.37 -4.79 31.82
N GLN A 131 -26.49 -5.00 32.80
CA GLN A 131 -25.19 -5.65 32.59
C GLN A 131 -25.34 -7.05 31.97
N SER A 132 -26.30 -7.84 32.43
CA SER A 132 -26.55 -9.19 31.90
C SER A 132 -26.99 -9.17 30.43
N THR A 133 -27.77 -8.17 30.04
CA THR A 133 -28.20 -7.97 28.64
C THR A 133 -27.01 -7.63 27.75
N LEU A 134 -26.13 -6.74 28.21
CA LEU A 134 -24.93 -6.38 27.45
C LEU A 134 -23.98 -7.58 27.32
N TRP A 135 -23.72 -8.28 28.42
CA TRP A 135 -22.85 -9.45 28.39
C TRP A 135 -23.34 -10.51 27.40
N ARG A 136 -24.65 -10.83 27.42
CA ARG A 136 -25.25 -11.78 26.46
C ARG A 136 -25.21 -11.25 25.03
N SER A 137 -25.40 -9.95 24.83
CA SER A 137 -25.34 -9.36 23.49
C SER A 137 -23.94 -9.53 22.88
N TRP A 138 -22.89 -9.25 23.64
CA TRP A 138 -21.52 -9.43 23.15
C TRP A 138 -21.15 -10.91 22.97
N HIS A 139 -21.37 -11.74 23.99
CA HIS A 139 -20.81 -13.10 24.02
C HIS A 139 -21.69 -14.17 23.37
N GLN A 140 -22.99 -13.92 23.19
CA GLN A 140 -23.95 -14.93 22.72
C GLN A 140 -24.75 -14.48 21.50
N ARG A 141 -24.93 -13.17 21.28
CA ARG A 141 -25.73 -12.65 20.16
C ARG A 141 -24.87 -12.24 18.98
N PHE A 142 -23.77 -11.52 19.22
CA PHE A 142 -22.86 -11.13 18.15
C PHE A 142 -22.04 -12.33 17.69
N THR A 143 -21.93 -12.51 16.39
CA THR A 143 -20.96 -13.44 15.82
C THR A 143 -19.53 -13.02 16.19
N THR A 144 -18.59 -13.95 16.14
CA THR A 144 -17.17 -13.65 16.30
C THR A 144 -16.69 -12.62 15.28
N GLU A 145 -17.14 -12.72 14.02
CA GLU A 145 -16.78 -11.80 12.94
C GLU A 145 -17.25 -10.36 13.23
N LEU A 146 -18.46 -10.19 13.75
CA LEU A 146 -18.97 -8.86 14.12
C LEU A 146 -18.22 -8.27 15.32
N ARG A 147 -17.85 -9.08 16.32
CA ARG A 147 -17.03 -8.62 17.45
C ARG A 147 -15.67 -8.11 17.00
N GLU A 148 -14.96 -8.90 16.20
CA GLU A 148 -13.66 -8.52 15.63
C GLU A 148 -13.78 -7.23 14.78
N THR A 149 -14.88 -7.08 14.05
CA THR A 149 -15.16 -5.88 13.27
C THR A 149 -15.38 -4.65 14.16
N VAL A 150 -16.13 -4.79 15.26
CA VAL A 150 -16.37 -3.69 16.21
C VAL A 150 -15.07 -3.24 16.88
N GLU A 151 -14.23 -4.20 17.30
CA GLU A 151 -12.90 -3.92 17.87
C GLU A 151 -12.01 -3.18 16.86
N THR A 152 -11.97 -3.67 15.61
CA THR A 152 -11.16 -3.06 14.56
C THR A 152 -11.66 -1.66 14.19
N ALA A 153 -12.97 -1.50 14.04
CA ALA A 153 -13.59 -0.21 13.77
C ALA A 153 -13.34 0.81 14.89
N ALA A 154 -13.43 0.39 16.16
CA ALA A 154 -13.11 1.25 17.30
C ALA A 154 -11.66 1.75 17.25
N ARG A 155 -10.72 0.86 16.94
CA ARG A 155 -9.31 1.22 16.73
C ARG A 155 -9.14 2.18 15.57
N THR A 156 -9.72 1.90 14.40
CA THR A 156 -9.63 2.79 13.23
C THR A 156 -10.16 4.20 13.56
N ILE A 157 -11.28 4.29 14.29
CA ILE A 157 -11.85 5.57 14.74
C ILE A 157 -10.85 6.35 15.61
N LEU A 158 -10.23 5.67 16.59
CA LEU A 158 -9.20 6.29 17.45
C LEU A 158 -7.99 6.78 16.65
N ILE A 159 -7.50 5.97 15.70
CA ILE A 159 -6.36 6.34 14.85
C ILE A 159 -6.70 7.56 14.00
N LYS A 160 -7.87 7.58 13.32
CA LYS A 160 -8.26 8.73 12.48
C LYS A 160 -8.50 9.99 13.31
N ALA A 161 -9.08 9.87 14.50
CA ALA A 161 -9.23 10.99 15.41
C ALA A 161 -7.85 11.53 15.86
N GLN A 162 -6.91 10.65 16.19
CA GLN A 162 -5.56 11.04 16.59
C GLN A 162 -4.77 11.67 15.43
N ASP A 163 -4.87 11.14 14.21
CA ASP A 163 -4.27 11.71 12.99
C ASP A 163 -4.77 13.14 12.75
N ALA A 164 -6.05 13.41 13.05
CA ALA A 164 -6.64 14.76 13.02
C ALA A 164 -6.32 15.62 14.25
N SER A 165 -5.38 15.20 15.11
CA SER A 165 -4.96 15.90 16.34
C SER A 165 -6.07 16.08 17.39
N LEU A 166 -7.08 15.21 17.41
CA LEU A 166 -8.13 15.20 18.43
C LEU A 166 -7.69 14.48 19.71
N ILE A 167 -8.29 14.88 20.84
CA ILE A 167 -8.08 14.20 22.13
C ILE A 167 -8.84 12.87 22.11
N VAL A 168 -8.09 11.78 22.09
CA VAL A 168 -8.63 10.42 22.17
C VAL A 168 -8.74 9.95 23.63
N PRO A 169 -9.75 9.13 23.98
CA PRO A 169 -9.97 8.66 25.35
C PRO A 169 -8.88 7.71 25.86
N ARG A 170 -8.14 7.08 24.94
CA ARG A 170 -6.95 6.27 25.17
C ARG A 170 -6.09 6.29 23.92
N GLU A 171 -4.81 6.00 24.06
CA GLU A 171 -3.99 5.72 22.89
C GLU A 171 -4.51 4.43 22.20
N PRO A 172 -4.73 4.47 20.87
CA PRO A 172 -5.09 3.26 20.15
C PRO A 172 -3.95 2.25 20.26
N ASP A 173 -4.29 0.98 20.47
CA ASP A 173 -3.31 -0.09 20.36
C ASP A 173 -2.87 -0.17 18.90
N ARG A 174 -1.74 0.45 18.57
CA ARG A 174 -1.15 0.44 17.23
C ARG A 174 -0.43 -0.88 16.93
N LYS A 175 -0.21 -1.71 17.95
CA LYS A 175 0.11 -3.14 17.79
C LYS A 175 -1.15 -3.87 17.35
N LEU A 176 -1.09 -4.69 16.30
CA LEU A 176 -2.16 -5.65 15.99
C LEU A 176 -2.21 -6.75 17.06
N SER A 177 -2.59 -6.41 18.31
CA SER A 177 -2.71 -7.39 19.39
C SER A 177 -4.01 -8.18 19.22
N TYR A 178 -3.98 -9.19 18.37
CA TYR A 178 -4.86 -10.34 18.58
C TYR A 178 -4.21 -11.19 19.68
N ARG A 179 -4.34 -10.76 20.93
CA ARG A 179 -3.97 -11.60 22.08
C ARG A 179 -4.93 -12.77 22.11
N ASN A 180 -4.50 -13.92 21.58
CA ASN A 180 -4.86 -15.15 22.25
C ASN A 180 -3.97 -15.19 23.50
N ASP A 181 -4.58 -14.98 24.66
CA ASP A 181 -3.94 -15.38 25.91
C ASP A 181 -3.55 -16.87 25.76
N ASP A 182 -2.31 -17.18 26.16
CA ASP A 182 -1.59 -18.46 26.03
C ASP A 182 -0.70 -18.61 24.78
N GLN A 183 0.43 -17.90 24.72
CA GLN A 183 1.63 -18.44 24.06
C GLN A 183 2.95 -17.88 24.63
N ASP A 184 3.85 -18.82 24.91
CA ASP A 184 5.21 -18.71 25.44
C ASP A 184 6.13 -17.91 24.49
N ASP A 185 7.18 -17.26 25.02
CA ASP A 185 8.22 -16.43 24.32
C ASP A 185 9.12 -17.26 23.34
N SER A 186 8.55 -18.26 22.69
CA SER A 186 9.19 -19.07 21.65
C SER A 186 8.88 -18.50 20.26
N ALA A 187 9.81 -18.68 19.31
CA ALA A 187 9.60 -18.32 17.91
C ALA A 187 8.26 -18.90 17.41
N PRO A 188 7.42 -18.08 16.73
CA PRO A 188 6.08 -18.50 16.36
C PRO A 188 6.13 -19.74 15.44
N ASP A 189 5.38 -20.78 15.80
CA ASP A 189 5.28 -22.00 15.00
C ASP A 189 4.74 -21.72 13.57
N ASP A 190 5.26 -22.44 12.57
CA ASP A 190 4.93 -22.27 11.15
C ASP A 190 3.42 -22.29 10.88
N GLN A 191 2.67 -23.12 11.63
CA GLN A 191 1.23 -23.22 11.46
C GLN A 191 0.51 -21.93 11.90
N THR A 192 1.02 -21.27 12.94
CA THR A 192 0.49 -19.99 13.44
C THR A 192 0.76 -18.87 12.43
N VAL A 193 1.98 -18.81 11.88
CA VAL A 193 2.37 -17.87 10.81
C VAL A 193 1.43 -18.03 9.60
N LEU A 194 1.22 -19.26 9.12
CA LEU A 194 0.36 -19.52 7.95
C LEU A 194 -1.11 -19.20 8.20
N LYS A 195 -1.64 -19.52 9.39
CA LYS A 195 -3.04 -19.18 9.76
C LYS A 195 -3.24 -17.67 9.78
N ARG A 196 -2.26 -16.92 10.30
CA ARG A 196 -2.30 -15.46 10.36
C ARG A 196 -2.15 -14.84 8.97
N ALA A 197 -1.20 -15.33 8.18
CA ALA A 197 -1.00 -14.92 6.79
C ALA A 197 -2.27 -15.12 5.96
N LYS A 198 -2.98 -16.25 6.15
CA LYS A 198 -4.29 -16.47 5.52
C LYS A 198 -5.29 -15.37 5.88
N LYS A 199 -5.52 -15.09 7.18
CA LYS A 199 -6.48 -14.06 7.60
C LYS A 199 -6.19 -12.69 6.96
N ILE A 200 -4.93 -12.27 7.01
CA ILE A 200 -4.48 -10.97 6.48
C ILE A 200 -4.53 -10.93 4.95
N THR A 201 -4.13 -12.01 4.28
CA THR A 201 -4.19 -12.08 2.81
C THR A 201 -5.63 -12.04 2.30
N ASN A 202 -6.54 -12.72 3.00
CA ASN A 202 -7.97 -12.66 2.71
C ASN A 202 -8.50 -11.23 2.80
N HIS A 203 -8.11 -10.50 3.85
CA HIS A 203 -8.45 -9.08 4.00
C HIS A 203 -7.90 -8.23 2.86
N PHE A 204 -6.61 -8.32 2.53
CA PHE A 204 -6.01 -7.56 1.43
C PHE A 204 -6.65 -7.84 0.07
N SER A 205 -7.00 -9.11 -0.20
CA SER A 205 -7.68 -9.46 -1.45
C SER A 205 -9.01 -8.72 -1.62
N ARG A 206 -9.75 -8.48 -0.52
CA ARG A 206 -11.06 -7.81 -0.52
C ARG A 206 -10.96 -6.30 -0.73
N ILE A 207 -9.83 -5.68 -0.41
CA ILE A 207 -9.65 -4.23 -0.55
C ILE A 207 -8.89 -3.85 -1.83
N VAL A 208 -7.92 -4.66 -2.25
CA VAL A 208 -7.02 -4.35 -3.37
C VAL A 208 -7.66 -4.65 -4.73
N PHE A 209 -8.25 -5.83 -4.92
CA PHE A 209 -8.84 -6.20 -6.21
C PHE A 209 -10.02 -5.32 -6.68
N PRO A 210 -10.89 -4.78 -5.82
CA PRO A 210 -11.92 -3.85 -6.29
C PRO A 210 -11.39 -2.55 -6.91
N ALA A 211 -10.10 -2.22 -6.75
CA ALA A 211 -9.51 -1.07 -7.45
C ALA A 211 -9.32 -1.32 -8.95
N PHE A 212 -9.44 -2.58 -9.40
CA PHE A 212 -9.29 -2.94 -10.80
C PHE A 212 -10.66 -3.13 -11.46
N SER A 213 -10.85 -2.43 -12.57
CA SER A 213 -12.05 -2.49 -13.40
C SER A 213 -11.71 -2.73 -14.88
N LEU A 214 -12.55 -3.50 -15.56
CA LEU A 214 -12.52 -3.74 -17.00
C LEU A 214 -13.73 -3.09 -17.63
N ASN A 215 -13.53 -2.40 -18.76
CA ASN A 215 -14.61 -1.81 -19.52
C ASN A 215 -15.43 -2.89 -20.25
N ARG A 216 -16.33 -3.55 -19.52
CA ARG A 216 -17.14 -4.68 -19.99
C ARG A 216 -18.62 -4.29 -19.96
N GLY A 217 -19.32 -4.58 -21.04
CA GLY A 217 -20.76 -4.30 -21.14
C GLY A 217 -21.61 -5.16 -20.21
N GLU A 218 -22.83 -4.70 -19.94
CA GLU A 218 -23.84 -5.45 -19.18
C GLU A 218 -24.12 -6.83 -19.80
N GLY A 219 -24.33 -7.85 -18.97
CA GLY A 219 -24.66 -9.21 -19.42
C GLY A 219 -23.45 -10.12 -19.71
N CYS A 220 -22.25 -9.73 -19.31
CA CYS A 220 -21.06 -10.60 -19.39
C CYS A 220 -21.19 -11.82 -18.46
N GLU A 221 -21.15 -13.03 -19.03
CA GLU A 221 -21.36 -14.28 -18.27
C GLU A 221 -20.19 -14.66 -17.34
N ILE A 222 -18.97 -14.19 -17.62
CA ILE A 222 -17.80 -14.42 -16.77
C ILE A 222 -17.60 -13.20 -15.88
N HIS A 223 -17.64 -13.37 -14.57
CA HIS A 223 -17.39 -12.30 -13.61
C HIS A 223 -15.98 -11.71 -13.76
N GLU A 224 -15.83 -10.40 -13.54
CA GLU A 224 -14.57 -9.69 -13.72
C GLU A 224 -13.43 -10.23 -12.83
N ASN A 225 -13.72 -10.51 -11.56
CA ASN A 225 -12.79 -11.16 -10.64
C ASN A 225 -12.17 -12.48 -11.16
N ALA A 226 -12.79 -13.17 -12.13
CA ALA A 226 -12.17 -14.32 -12.77
C ALA A 226 -10.96 -13.95 -13.64
N TYR A 227 -10.93 -12.73 -14.19
CA TYR A 227 -9.78 -12.16 -14.90
C TYR A 227 -8.67 -11.80 -13.92
N TRP A 228 -8.98 -11.15 -12.79
CA TRP A 228 -7.99 -10.83 -11.76
C TRP A 228 -7.44 -12.06 -11.05
N GLY A 229 -8.27 -13.08 -10.83
CA GLY A 229 -7.84 -14.38 -10.37
C GLY A 229 -6.91 -15.09 -11.36
N LEU A 230 -7.24 -15.05 -12.67
CA LEU A 230 -6.33 -15.55 -13.70
C LEU A 230 -5.02 -14.76 -13.73
N GLN A 231 -5.05 -13.43 -13.69
CA GLN A 231 -3.84 -12.60 -13.69
C GLN A 231 -2.95 -12.90 -12.47
N THR A 232 -3.55 -13.05 -11.28
CA THR A 232 -2.85 -13.47 -10.06
C THR A 232 -2.25 -14.87 -10.22
N TYR A 233 -2.97 -15.79 -10.86
CA TYR A 233 -2.48 -17.13 -11.17
C TYR A 233 -1.31 -17.14 -12.16
N LEU A 234 -1.25 -16.20 -13.11
CA LEU A 234 -0.11 -16.08 -14.01
C LEU A 234 1.15 -15.60 -13.26
N GLY A 235 1.01 -14.78 -12.22
CA GLY A 235 2.12 -14.34 -11.38
C GLY A 235 2.60 -15.38 -10.35
N LEU A 236 1.90 -16.51 -10.22
CA LEU A 236 2.27 -17.59 -9.29
C LEU A 236 3.40 -18.48 -9.77
N ARG A 237 3.67 -18.51 -11.08
CA ARG A 237 4.64 -19.41 -11.69
C ARG A 237 5.50 -18.64 -12.64
N GLU A 238 6.80 -18.76 -12.46
CA GLU A 238 7.77 -18.23 -13.41
C GLU A 238 7.47 -18.78 -14.82
N ASN A 239 7.55 -17.90 -15.81
CA ASN A 239 7.39 -18.23 -17.23
C ASN A 239 6.00 -18.76 -17.65
N LEU A 240 4.94 -18.52 -16.86
CA LEU A 240 3.59 -18.96 -17.23
C LEU A 240 2.87 -17.96 -18.17
N ALA A 241 2.59 -18.39 -19.40
CA ALA A 241 1.89 -17.57 -20.38
C ALA A 241 0.37 -17.68 -20.25
N ALA A 242 -0.37 -16.62 -20.61
CA ALA A 242 -1.82 -16.51 -20.40
C ALA A 242 -2.65 -17.69 -20.93
N ASN A 243 -2.32 -18.24 -22.11
CA ASN A 243 -3.07 -19.36 -22.70
C ASN A 243 -2.86 -20.68 -21.94
N GLU A 244 -1.62 -20.94 -21.52
CA GLU A 244 -1.28 -22.13 -20.75
C GLU A 244 -1.82 -22.00 -19.32
N GLY A 245 -1.61 -20.84 -18.70
CA GLY A 245 -2.14 -20.54 -17.38
C GLY A 245 -3.66 -20.63 -17.31
N ALA A 246 -4.39 -20.13 -18.32
CA ALA A 246 -5.85 -20.26 -18.37
C ALA A 246 -6.33 -21.73 -18.42
N ARG A 247 -5.59 -22.62 -19.08
CA ARG A 247 -5.94 -24.06 -19.12
C ARG A 247 -5.75 -24.72 -17.77
N SER A 248 -4.64 -24.42 -17.09
CA SER A 248 -4.37 -24.96 -15.76
C SER A 248 -5.28 -24.35 -14.70
N PHE A 249 -5.62 -23.07 -14.83
CA PHE A 249 -6.50 -22.35 -13.92
C PHE A 249 -7.90 -22.98 -13.82
N ILE A 250 -8.41 -23.61 -14.89
CA ILE A 250 -9.69 -24.34 -14.87
C ILE A 250 -9.71 -25.43 -13.79
N TYR A 251 -8.61 -26.16 -13.61
CA TYR A 251 -8.54 -27.26 -12.64
C TYR A 251 -8.34 -26.77 -11.21
N GLU A 252 -7.90 -25.53 -11.05
CA GLU A 252 -7.48 -24.96 -9.78
C GLU A 252 -8.45 -23.87 -9.25
N SER A 253 -9.40 -23.46 -10.08
CA SER A 253 -10.45 -22.48 -9.78
C SER A 253 -11.72 -23.18 -9.29
N THR A 254 -12.41 -22.56 -8.34
CA THR A 254 -13.75 -22.95 -7.84
C THR A 254 -14.89 -22.47 -8.74
N ARG A 255 -14.61 -21.54 -9.67
CA ARG A 255 -15.61 -20.94 -10.56
C ARG A 255 -16.06 -21.91 -11.65
N GLU A 256 -17.35 -21.93 -11.94
CA GLU A 256 -17.94 -22.69 -13.05
C GLU A 256 -17.38 -22.25 -14.41
N ARG A 257 -17.09 -20.95 -14.57
CA ARG A 257 -16.55 -20.37 -15.80
C ARG A 257 -15.36 -19.45 -15.51
N THR A 258 -14.29 -19.64 -16.28
CA THR A 258 -13.06 -18.85 -16.23
C THR A 258 -12.72 -18.28 -17.61
N PRO A 259 -12.03 -17.12 -17.68
CA PRO A 259 -11.66 -16.54 -18.96
C PRO A 259 -10.61 -17.39 -19.70
N LEU A 260 -10.69 -17.38 -21.02
CA LEU A 260 -9.63 -17.94 -21.89
C LEU A 260 -8.44 -16.97 -21.96
N GLY A 261 -7.23 -17.51 -22.09
CA GLY A 261 -6.01 -16.68 -22.07
C GLY A 261 -5.93 -15.62 -23.17
N HIS A 262 -6.52 -15.85 -24.35
CA HIS A 262 -6.59 -14.83 -25.39
C HIS A 262 -7.60 -13.74 -25.05
N ALA A 263 -8.80 -14.11 -24.58
CA ALA A 263 -9.82 -13.16 -24.15
C ALA A 263 -9.32 -12.29 -22.99
N HIS A 264 -8.58 -12.88 -22.04
CA HIS A 264 -7.91 -12.16 -20.96
C HIS A 264 -6.92 -11.11 -21.48
N ARG A 265 -6.02 -11.49 -22.40
CA ARG A 265 -5.07 -10.53 -23.00
C ARG A 265 -5.79 -9.42 -23.77
N ASP A 266 -6.88 -9.73 -24.47
CA ASP A 266 -7.61 -8.75 -25.25
C ASP A 266 -8.30 -7.70 -24.36
N GLN A 267 -8.83 -8.11 -23.19
CA GLN A 267 -9.34 -7.17 -22.20
C GLN A 267 -8.23 -6.24 -21.67
N ILE A 268 -7.07 -6.80 -21.30
CA ILE A 268 -5.95 -5.98 -20.81
C ILE A 268 -5.41 -5.02 -21.89
N ARG A 269 -5.38 -5.44 -23.16
CA ARG A 269 -4.96 -4.57 -24.27
C ARG A 269 -5.88 -3.37 -24.44
N GLY A 270 -7.14 -3.47 -24.01
CA GLY A 270 -8.09 -2.36 -24.03
C GLY A 270 -7.81 -1.28 -22.97
N LEU A 271 -6.95 -1.55 -21.98
CA LEU A 271 -6.60 -0.60 -20.93
C LEU A 271 -5.50 0.37 -21.39
N SER A 272 -5.71 1.66 -21.14
CA SER A 272 -4.70 2.68 -21.37
C SER A 272 -3.67 2.71 -20.23
N ILE A 273 -2.44 3.17 -20.50
CA ILE A 273 -1.41 3.33 -19.45
C ILE A 273 -1.90 4.19 -18.28
N PRO A 274 -2.53 5.37 -18.51
CA PRO A 274 -3.09 6.16 -17.41
C PRO A 274 -4.11 5.39 -16.58
N ALA A 275 -5.05 4.66 -17.20
CA ALA A 275 -6.05 3.88 -16.48
C ALA A 275 -5.41 2.76 -15.64
N VAL A 276 -4.37 2.10 -16.16
CA VAL A 276 -3.61 1.10 -15.39
C VAL A 276 -2.93 1.73 -14.18
N ARG A 277 -2.28 2.89 -14.34
CA ARG A 277 -1.64 3.61 -13.23
C ARG A 277 -2.64 4.11 -12.20
N GLU A 278 -3.81 4.57 -12.63
CA GLU A 278 -4.89 5.00 -11.75
C GLU A 278 -5.39 3.86 -10.86
N MET A 279 -5.78 2.72 -11.47
CA MET A 279 -6.18 1.52 -10.72
C MET A 279 -5.06 1.02 -9.80
N TYR A 280 -3.79 1.09 -10.25
CA TYR A 280 -2.64 0.70 -9.45
C TYR A 280 -2.46 1.60 -8.22
N ARG A 281 -2.51 2.92 -8.39
CA ARG A 281 -2.36 3.88 -7.28
C ARG A 281 -3.50 3.78 -6.28
N GLU A 282 -4.73 3.54 -6.76
CA GLU A 282 -5.88 3.25 -5.90
C GLU A 282 -5.66 1.97 -5.06
N ALA A 283 -5.19 0.90 -5.71
CA ALA A 283 -4.87 -0.36 -5.06
C ALA A 283 -3.77 -0.21 -3.99
N VAL A 284 -2.70 0.52 -4.31
CA VAL A 284 -1.60 0.81 -3.38
C VAL A 284 -2.04 1.75 -2.26
N GLY A 285 -2.85 2.77 -2.53
CA GLY A 285 -3.40 3.66 -1.51
C GLY A 285 -4.19 2.89 -0.45
N ARG A 286 -5.06 1.97 -0.87
CA ARG A 286 -5.79 1.07 0.04
C ARG A 286 -4.85 0.17 0.84
N LEU A 287 -3.78 -0.32 0.23
CA LEU A 287 -2.75 -1.11 0.91
C LEU A 287 -2.04 -0.30 2.00
N LEU A 288 -1.63 0.93 1.67
CA LEU A 288 -0.94 1.87 2.57
C LEU A 288 -1.83 2.24 3.76
N GLU A 289 -3.13 2.45 3.54
CA GLU A 289 -4.08 2.75 4.61
C GLU A 289 -4.16 1.64 5.67
N GLU A 290 -4.07 0.36 5.28
CA GLU A 290 -4.05 -0.76 6.23
C GLU A 290 -2.76 -0.82 7.03
N VAL A 291 -1.61 -0.69 6.36
CA VAL A 291 -0.31 -0.78 7.04
C VAL A 291 -0.05 0.45 7.90
N ALA A 292 -0.63 1.61 7.57
CA ALA A 292 -0.53 2.83 8.36
C ALA A 292 -1.20 2.76 9.73
N GLU A 293 -1.95 1.71 10.03
CA GLU A 293 -2.48 1.47 11.37
C GLU A 293 -1.43 0.87 12.34
N THR A 294 -0.22 0.55 11.85
CA THR A 294 0.91 -0.01 12.63
C THR A 294 1.93 1.07 13.02
N GLU A 295 2.59 0.94 14.19
CA GLU A 295 3.63 1.92 14.62
C GLU A 295 4.88 1.87 13.73
N GLU A 296 5.10 0.71 13.15
CA GLU A 296 6.22 0.37 12.28
C GLU A 296 6.09 1.02 10.90
N PHE A 297 4.89 1.48 10.52
CA PHE A 297 4.66 2.23 9.30
C PHE A 297 4.77 3.74 9.55
N PHE A 298 5.96 4.30 9.33
CA PHE A 298 6.12 5.76 9.26
C PHE A 298 5.66 6.28 7.88
N ARG A 299 4.64 7.15 7.87
CA ARG A 299 4.13 7.83 6.65
C ARG A 299 5.12 8.83 6.02
N ALA A 300 6.17 9.19 6.75
CA ALA A 300 7.28 10.00 6.25
C ALA A 300 8.41 9.06 5.81
N GLY A 301 8.69 9.04 4.52
CA GLY A 301 9.47 7.97 3.89
C GLY A 301 10.64 8.49 3.06
N ILE A 302 11.72 7.71 3.11
CA ILE A 302 12.75 7.74 2.06
C ILE A 302 12.16 6.97 0.88
N VAL A 303 12.09 7.62 -0.28
CA VAL A 303 11.69 6.97 -1.53
C VAL A 303 12.92 6.73 -2.39
N ALA A 304 12.81 5.74 -3.25
CA ALA A 304 13.83 5.47 -4.21
C ALA A 304 13.25 5.27 -5.60
N ILE A 305 13.94 5.86 -6.59
CA ILE A 305 13.54 5.82 -7.99
C ILE A 305 14.57 5.01 -8.76
N ASP A 306 14.08 4.06 -9.56
CA ASP A 306 14.92 3.25 -10.42
C ASP A 306 14.25 2.95 -11.75
N ILE A 307 15.07 2.62 -12.75
CA ILE A 307 14.63 2.08 -14.04
C ILE A 307 15.03 0.62 -14.10
N THR A 308 14.07 -0.26 -14.35
CA THR A 308 14.29 -1.68 -14.55
C THR A 308 14.01 -2.07 -16.00
N GLU A 309 14.57 -3.21 -16.42
CA GLU A 309 14.46 -3.73 -17.76
C GLU A 309 13.71 -5.06 -17.74
N ALA A 310 12.76 -5.19 -18.67
CA ALA A 310 12.17 -6.48 -19.00
C ALA A 310 13.23 -7.42 -19.61
N ASP A 311 12.87 -8.70 -19.76
CA ASP A 311 13.75 -9.64 -20.44
C ASP A 311 14.08 -9.17 -21.88
N PRO A 312 15.30 -9.44 -22.37
CA PRO A 312 15.72 -9.08 -23.71
C PRO A 312 14.70 -9.50 -24.78
N PHE A 313 14.31 -8.54 -25.59
CA PHE A 313 13.37 -8.72 -26.69
C PHE A 313 14.10 -9.21 -27.94
N THR A 314 13.73 -10.40 -28.39
CA THR A 314 14.36 -11.10 -29.53
C THR A 314 13.57 -11.01 -30.83
N GLY A 315 12.44 -10.30 -30.84
CA GLY A 315 11.58 -10.16 -32.02
C GLY A 315 11.94 -8.98 -32.92
N ASP A 316 11.24 -8.88 -34.05
CA ASP A 316 11.28 -7.69 -34.91
C ASP A 316 10.70 -6.48 -34.17
N ARG A 317 11.42 -5.34 -34.16
CA ARG A 317 11.00 -4.11 -33.46
C ARG A 317 10.33 -3.08 -34.37
N THR A 318 10.18 -3.36 -35.66
CA THR A 318 9.64 -2.40 -36.64
C THR A 318 8.31 -1.81 -36.15
N GLY A 319 8.25 -0.48 -36.01
CA GLY A 319 7.08 0.25 -35.51
C GLY A 319 6.96 0.36 -33.98
N HIS A 320 7.94 -0.12 -33.23
CA HIS A 320 8.02 -0.08 -31.76
C HIS A 320 9.39 0.39 -31.26
N GLU A 321 10.19 1.08 -32.10
CA GLU A 321 11.56 1.52 -31.80
C GLU A 321 11.64 2.50 -30.62
N ASP A 322 10.56 3.23 -30.34
CA ASP A 322 10.47 4.17 -29.24
C ASP A 322 10.03 3.51 -27.91
N GLU A 323 9.56 2.25 -27.96
CA GLU A 323 9.07 1.47 -26.83
C GLU A 323 10.02 0.32 -26.45
N ILE A 324 10.74 -0.22 -27.45
CA ILE A 324 11.74 -1.29 -27.30
C ILE A 324 13.11 -0.68 -27.59
N ILE A 325 13.76 -0.17 -26.55
CA ILE A 325 14.83 0.79 -26.70
C ILE A 325 16.23 0.16 -26.67
N GLY A 326 16.61 -0.48 -25.57
CA GLY A 326 17.97 -0.93 -25.34
C GLY A 326 18.10 -1.46 -23.92
N THR A 327 19.21 -2.13 -23.63
CA THR A 327 19.54 -2.54 -22.26
C THR A 327 20.48 -1.53 -21.59
N LYS A 328 20.61 -1.61 -20.26
CA LYS A 328 21.52 -0.80 -19.43
C LYS A 328 22.97 -1.14 -19.76
N GLU A 329 23.21 -2.38 -20.21
CA GLU A 329 24.51 -2.84 -20.70
C GLU A 329 24.71 -2.41 -22.15
N GLN A 330 25.97 -2.17 -22.55
CA GLN A 330 26.30 -1.86 -23.94
C GLN A 330 26.31 -3.15 -24.78
N THR A 331 25.12 -3.68 -25.04
CA THR A 331 24.89 -4.85 -25.90
C THR A 331 24.04 -4.46 -27.11
N ASP A 332 23.97 -5.36 -28.10
CA ASP A 332 23.04 -5.22 -29.23
C ASP A 332 21.60 -5.66 -28.87
N GLU A 333 21.31 -5.83 -27.58
CA GLU A 333 20.01 -6.27 -27.09
C GLU A 333 19.07 -5.10 -26.82
N TYR A 334 17.78 -5.34 -27.02
CA TYR A 334 16.71 -4.37 -26.86
C TYR A 334 15.74 -4.86 -25.79
N ALA A 335 15.29 -3.98 -24.91
CA ALA A 335 14.32 -4.33 -23.89
C ALA A 335 13.29 -3.21 -23.71
N TYR A 336 12.17 -3.57 -23.08
CA TYR A 336 11.25 -2.58 -22.53
C TYR A 336 11.79 -2.11 -21.18
N GLN A 337 11.67 -0.83 -20.89
CA GLN A 337 12.11 -0.24 -19.62
C GLN A 337 10.92 0.32 -18.84
N TRP A 338 10.97 0.14 -17.51
CA TRP A 338 9.95 0.59 -16.57
C TRP A 338 10.61 1.39 -15.46
N ALA A 339 10.08 2.56 -15.13
CA ALA A 339 10.54 3.34 -13.98
C ALA A 339 9.58 3.14 -12.81
N THR A 340 10.10 3.03 -11.59
CA THR A 340 9.27 2.91 -10.38
C THR A 340 9.74 3.85 -9.29
N VAL A 341 8.82 4.23 -8.42
CA VAL A 341 9.09 4.89 -7.14
C VAL A 341 8.62 3.99 -6.01
N GLN A 342 9.50 3.72 -5.05
CA GLN A 342 9.29 2.74 -3.99
C GLN A 342 9.69 3.32 -2.64
N LEU A 343 8.93 3.00 -1.58
CA LEU A 343 9.34 3.24 -0.20
C LEU A 343 10.53 2.35 0.16
N VAL A 344 11.52 2.90 0.86
CA VAL A 344 12.71 2.17 1.33
C VAL A 344 13.12 2.60 2.74
N GLY A 345 14.03 1.85 3.34
CA GLY A 345 14.61 2.19 4.64
C GLY A 345 13.87 1.58 5.80
N ASN A 346 13.47 2.41 6.78
CA ASN A 346 12.68 1.91 7.91
C ASN A 346 11.23 1.58 7.51
N ALA A 347 10.79 2.06 6.34
CA ALA A 347 9.49 1.73 5.79
C ALA A 347 9.51 0.38 5.06
N ILE A 348 8.34 -0.26 5.00
CA ILE A 348 8.14 -1.48 4.21
C ILE A 348 8.39 -1.17 2.74
N PRO A 349 9.08 -2.04 1.99
CA PRO A 349 9.31 -1.86 0.57
C PRO A 349 8.00 -2.04 -0.21
N ILE A 350 7.26 -0.94 -0.37
CA ILE A 350 6.03 -0.85 -1.17
C ILE A 350 6.32 0.01 -2.40
N VAL A 351 6.00 -0.51 -3.58
CA VAL A 351 6.09 0.24 -4.83
C VAL A 351 4.88 1.17 -4.88
N LEU A 352 5.13 2.48 -4.88
CA LEU A 352 4.10 3.51 -4.82
C LEU A 352 3.51 3.79 -6.20
N ASP A 353 4.35 3.80 -7.23
CA ASP A 353 3.93 3.94 -8.62
C ASP A 353 4.96 3.33 -9.59
N ALA A 354 4.49 2.98 -10.78
CA ALA A 354 5.28 2.48 -11.88
C ALA A 354 4.83 3.12 -13.20
N ARG A 355 5.77 3.39 -14.10
CA ARG A 355 5.46 3.90 -15.43
C ARG A 355 6.34 3.31 -16.54
N PRO A 356 5.84 3.27 -17.78
CA PRO A 356 6.68 2.99 -18.93
C PRO A 356 7.68 4.11 -19.22
N VAL A 357 8.84 3.71 -19.75
CA VAL A 357 9.87 4.61 -20.29
C VAL A 357 9.87 4.52 -21.80
N ARG A 358 9.84 5.67 -22.47
CA ARG A 358 9.94 5.78 -23.93
C ARG A 358 11.25 6.45 -24.34
N LYS A 359 11.67 6.16 -25.58
CA LYS A 359 12.85 6.79 -26.17
C LYS A 359 12.65 8.31 -26.26
N GLY A 360 13.66 9.06 -25.83
CA GLY A 360 13.65 10.52 -25.90
C GLY A 360 13.00 11.23 -24.72
N GLU A 361 12.39 10.50 -23.77
CA GLU A 361 11.92 11.10 -22.52
C GLU A 361 13.10 11.55 -21.66
N SER A 362 12.98 12.74 -21.05
CA SER A 362 14.02 13.22 -20.16
C SER A 362 13.91 12.52 -18.80
N ARG A 363 15.06 12.27 -18.16
CA ARG A 363 15.09 11.71 -16.80
C ARG A 363 14.41 12.64 -15.79
N LYS A 364 14.38 13.95 -16.04
CA LYS A 364 13.64 14.91 -15.22
C LYS A 364 12.14 14.63 -15.26
N ASP A 365 11.56 14.50 -16.46
CA ASP A 365 10.11 14.29 -16.61
C ASP A 365 9.65 12.97 -15.98
N ILE A 366 10.49 11.93 -16.05
CA ILE A 366 10.21 10.63 -15.43
C ILE A 366 10.20 10.75 -13.89
N VAL A 367 11.19 11.43 -13.31
CA VAL A 367 11.28 11.63 -11.86
C VAL A 367 10.14 12.51 -11.35
N GLU A 368 9.85 13.60 -12.06
CA GLU A 368 8.75 14.52 -11.74
C GLU A 368 7.40 13.80 -11.70
N ASP A 369 7.04 13.07 -12.76
CA ASP A 369 5.76 12.35 -12.84
C ASP A 369 5.64 11.19 -11.83
N LEU A 370 6.75 10.56 -11.42
CA LEU A 370 6.72 9.56 -10.35
C LEU A 370 6.58 10.20 -8.96
N LEU A 371 7.23 11.34 -8.73
CA LEU A 371 7.13 12.05 -7.45
C LEU A 371 5.75 12.66 -7.24
N ASP A 372 5.12 13.20 -8.29
CA ASP A 372 3.75 13.70 -8.21
C ASP A 372 2.81 12.62 -7.64
N SER A 373 2.89 11.38 -8.15
CA SER A 373 2.14 10.25 -7.61
C SER A 373 2.54 9.84 -6.19
N ALA A 374 3.83 9.90 -5.84
CA ALA A 374 4.32 9.46 -4.55
C ALA A 374 3.92 10.44 -3.43
N GLU A 375 4.04 11.75 -3.69
CA GLU A 375 3.69 12.83 -2.76
C GLU A 375 2.18 12.90 -2.49
N ASP A 376 1.34 12.41 -3.41
CA ASP A 376 -0.10 12.24 -3.20
C ASP A 376 -0.44 11.10 -2.20
N LEU A 377 0.43 10.10 -2.08
CA LEU A 377 0.19 8.90 -1.26
C LEU A 377 0.88 8.95 0.11
N VAL A 378 2.08 9.53 0.17
CA VAL A 378 2.94 9.54 1.37
C VAL A 378 3.73 10.85 1.47
N HIS A 379 4.19 11.17 2.68
CA HIS A 379 5.11 12.29 2.86
C HIS A 379 6.53 11.86 2.46
N VAL A 380 7.13 12.56 1.50
CA VAL A 380 8.46 12.23 0.98
C VAL A 380 9.49 13.21 1.54
N ASP A 381 10.50 12.69 2.24
CA ASP A 381 11.60 13.51 2.78
C ASP A 381 12.84 13.45 1.89
N ASN A 382 13.22 12.24 1.48
CA ASN A 382 14.48 11.97 0.79
C ASN A 382 14.28 11.06 -0.43
N VAL A 383 14.99 11.37 -1.52
CA VAL A 383 14.93 10.63 -2.79
C VAL A 383 16.29 9.99 -3.10
N LEU A 384 16.31 8.66 -3.16
CA LEU A 384 17.48 7.87 -3.54
C LEU A 384 17.40 7.47 -5.02
N MET A 385 18.42 7.79 -5.81
CA MET A 385 18.43 7.49 -7.25
C MET A 385 19.73 6.82 -7.68
N ASP A 386 19.73 6.09 -8.80
CA ASP A 386 20.98 5.61 -9.39
C ASP A 386 21.72 6.72 -10.14
N ARG A 387 22.94 6.39 -10.54
CA ARG A 387 23.81 7.24 -11.35
C ARG A 387 23.24 7.65 -12.71
N GLU A 388 22.12 7.05 -13.15
CA GLU A 388 21.48 7.42 -14.41
C GLU A 388 20.64 8.70 -14.27
N PHE A 389 20.28 9.06 -13.03
CA PHE A 389 19.57 10.29 -12.69
C PHE A 389 20.50 11.41 -12.17
N ASP A 390 21.80 11.34 -12.46
CA ASP A 390 22.82 12.29 -11.95
C ASP A 390 22.82 13.67 -12.67
N SER A 391 21.79 13.95 -13.47
CA SER A 391 21.59 15.19 -14.23
C SER A 391 21.33 16.38 -13.32
N GLN A 392 22.01 17.50 -13.58
CA GLN A 392 21.85 18.73 -12.79
C GLN A 392 20.40 19.25 -12.74
N HIS A 393 19.61 19.05 -13.80
CA HIS A 393 18.21 19.50 -13.84
C HIS A 393 17.28 18.64 -12.98
N VAL A 394 17.62 17.37 -12.75
CA VAL A 394 16.89 16.50 -11.81
C VAL A 394 17.17 16.99 -10.39
N LEU A 395 18.44 17.22 -10.06
CA LEU A 395 18.86 17.65 -8.71
C LEU A 395 18.33 19.03 -8.33
N GLU A 396 18.32 19.94 -9.29
CA GLU A 396 17.70 21.27 -9.14
C GLU A 396 16.21 21.14 -8.85
N MET A 397 15.47 20.36 -9.64
CA MET A 397 14.02 20.16 -9.46
C MET A 397 13.70 19.61 -8.08
N LEU A 398 14.43 18.59 -7.61
CA LEU A 398 14.25 18.03 -6.27
C LEU A 398 14.47 19.07 -5.17
N SER A 399 15.49 19.92 -5.33
CA SER A 399 15.78 20.97 -4.36
C SER A 399 14.74 22.09 -4.38
N GLN A 400 14.16 22.42 -5.53
CA GLN A 400 13.04 23.36 -5.66
C GLN A 400 11.77 22.84 -4.98
N ARG A 401 11.55 21.52 -4.99
CA ARG A 401 10.48 20.86 -4.22
C ARG A 401 10.77 20.76 -2.71
N GLY A 402 11.96 21.13 -2.25
CA GLY A 402 12.36 21.03 -0.85
C GLY A 402 12.80 19.63 -0.41
N LEU A 403 12.88 18.67 -1.35
CA LEU A 403 13.25 17.29 -1.09
C LEU A 403 14.77 17.14 -0.95
N SER A 404 15.21 16.26 -0.05
CA SER A 404 16.62 15.85 -0.05
C SER A 404 16.87 14.78 -1.11
N TYR A 405 18.12 14.68 -1.58
CA TYR A 405 18.49 13.61 -2.51
C TYR A 405 19.87 13.01 -2.20
N VAL A 406 20.04 11.75 -2.61
CA VAL A 406 21.34 11.10 -2.71
C VAL A 406 21.43 10.36 -4.05
N VAL A 407 22.42 10.73 -4.87
CA VAL A 407 22.67 10.10 -6.16
C VAL A 407 24.16 9.79 -6.34
N PRO A 408 24.56 8.59 -6.80
CA PRO A 408 25.94 8.33 -7.16
C PRO A 408 26.33 9.12 -8.41
N LYS A 409 27.57 9.58 -8.45
CA LYS A 409 28.14 10.32 -9.56
C LYS A 409 29.16 9.50 -10.33
N ARG A 410 29.12 9.55 -11.67
CA ARG A 410 30.23 9.06 -12.50
C ARG A 410 31.44 9.98 -12.34
N MET A 411 32.57 9.43 -11.88
CA MET A 411 33.80 10.22 -11.73
C MET A 411 34.30 10.72 -13.10
N GLN A 412 34.43 12.04 -13.24
CA GLN A 412 35.12 12.67 -14.36
C GLN A 412 36.58 12.96 -13.97
N THR A 413 37.32 13.61 -14.87
CA THR A 413 38.76 13.88 -14.67
C THR A 413 39.06 14.56 -13.33
N SER A 414 38.23 15.52 -12.90
CA SER A 414 38.37 16.21 -11.61
C SER A 414 38.17 15.29 -10.42
N GLU A 415 37.10 14.49 -10.43
CA GLU A 415 36.76 13.58 -9.32
C GLU A 415 37.80 12.45 -9.23
N LYS A 416 38.27 11.94 -10.37
CA LYS A 416 39.37 10.95 -10.40
C LYS A 416 40.66 11.53 -9.80
N ALA A 417 41.01 12.77 -10.13
CA ALA A 417 42.18 13.43 -9.57
C ALA A 417 42.04 13.66 -8.06
N GLN A 418 40.85 14.05 -7.59
CA GLN A 418 40.57 14.19 -6.17
C GLN A 418 40.65 12.84 -5.44
N ALA A 419 40.00 11.79 -5.97
CA ALA A 419 40.06 10.44 -5.39
C ALA A 419 41.50 9.92 -5.29
N LYS A 420 42.35 10.17 -6.31
CA LYS A 420 43.79 9.86 -6.21
C LYS A 420 44.46 10.61 -5.06
N ARG A 421 44.18 11.91 -4.88
CA ARG A 421 44.74 12.69 -3.76
C ARG A 421 44.30 12.16 -2.39
N LEU A 422 43.04 11.75 -2.26
CA LEU A 422 42.50 11.15 -1.03
C LEU A 422 43.19 9.82 -0.73
N LEU A 423 43.40 8.99 -1.76
CA LEU A 423 44.12 7.73 -1.62
C LEU A 423 45.57 7.94 -1.13
N HIS A 424 46.29 8.92 -1.66
CA HIS A 424 47.66 9.24 -1.20
C HIS A 424 47.71 9.77 0.23
N ARG A 425 46.59 10.28 0.75
CA ARG A 425 46.47 10.84 2.11
C ARG A 425 45.83 9.87 3.10
N ASP A 426 45.47 8.67 2.65
CA ASP A 426 44.76 7.66 3.44
C ASP A 426 43.48 8.20 4.11
N GLN A 427 42.67 8.95 3.34
CA GLN A 427 41.45 9.58 3.83
C GLN A 427 40.19 8.85 3.36
N ASP A 428 39.53 8.11 4.26
CA ASP A 428 38.38 7.29 3.89
C ASP A 428 37.12 8.07 3.49
N ARG A 429 36.99 9.32 3.97
CA ARG A 429 35.84 10.19 3.69
C ARG A 429 36.30 11.62 3.41
N TYR A 430 35.70 12.24 2.40
CA TYR A 430 35.94 13.65 2.07
C TYR A 430 34.70 14.29 1.45
N GLU A 431 34.42 15.53 1.85
CA GLU A 431 33.23 16.29 1.45
C GLU A 431 33.64 17.63 0.87
N THR A 432 32.96 18.06 -0.18
CA THR A 432 33.23 19.36 -0.80
C THR A 432 32.00 19.89 -1.52
N ASP A 433 31.75 21.18 -1.37
CA ASP A 433 30.69 21.86 -2.11
C ASP A 433 31.05 21.96 -3.60
N ARG A 434 30.02 21.92 -4.44
CA ARG A 434 30.12 21.96 -5.89
C ARG A 434 28.95 22.72 -6.48
N LYS A 435 29.23 23.53 -7.51
CA LYS A 435 28.21 24.17 -8.32
C LYS A 435 28.08 23.43 -9.66
N LEU A 436 26.86 23.04 -10.02
CA LEU A 436 26.51 22.42 -11.30
C LEU A 436 25.87 23.48 -12.20
N HIS A 437 26.38 23.65 -13.41
CA HIS A 437 25.89 24.67 -14.34
C HIS A 437 24.58 24.23 -15.00
N LEU A 438 23.53 25.03 -14.84
CA LEU A 438 22.19 24.77 -15.41
C LEU A 438 22.00 25.43 -16.78
N GLY A 439 22.87 26.38 -17.15
CA GLY A 439 22.68 27.25 -18.32
C GLY A 439 22.29 28.67 -17.91
N LYS A 440 22.38 29.64 -18.83
CA LYS A 440 21.97 31.04 -18.59
C LYS A 440 22.56 31.71 -17.32
N ASN A 441 23.78 31.33 -16.92
CA ASN A 441 24.43 31.75 -15.67
C ASN A 441 23.75 31.27 -14.37
N GLU A 442 22.87 30.27 -14.45
CA GLU A 442 22.25 29.62 -13.30
C GLU A 442 23.06 28.40 -12.86
N TRP A 443 23.11 28.17 -11.56
CA TRP A 443 23.89 27.11 -10.93
C TRP A 443 23.08 26.43 -9.84
N HIS A 444 23.16 25.11 -9.80
CA HIS A 444 22.65 24.30 -8.69
C HIS A 444 23.78 23.98 -7.71
N GLU A 445 23.58 24.25 -6.43
CA GLU A 445 24.56 23.93 -5.39
C GLU A 445 24.33 22.51 -4.86
N THR A 446 25.41 21.72 -4.78
CA THR A 446 25.38 20.33 -4.31
C THR A 446 26.65 20.00 -3.56
N THR A 447 26.62 18.99 -2.70
CA THR A 447 27.78 18.47 -1.98
C THR A 447 28.26 17.19 -2.64
N LEU A 448 29.56 17.10 -2.94
CA LEU A 448 30.21 15.86 -3.35
C LEU A 448 30.77 15.14 -2.13
N ILE A 449 30.36 13.88 -1.95
CA ILE A 449 30.85 13.00 -0.89
C ILE A 449 31.67 11.88 -1.52
N TYR A 450 32.95 11.81 -1.17
CA TYR A 450 33.86 10.73 -1.52
C TYR A 450 33.88 9.74 -0.36
N ARG A 451 33.58 8.47 -0.64
CA ARG A 451 33.66 7.37 0.32
C ARG A 451 34.56 6.28 -0.23
N ARG A 452 35.57 5.89 0.55
CA ARG A 452 36.40 4.72 0.26
C ARG A 452 35.59 3.45 0.51
N LYS A 453 35.73 2.48 -0.37
CA LYS A 453 35.15 1.14 -0.25
C LYS A 453 36.05 0.31 0.66
N GLU A 454 35.47 -0.29 1.69
CA GLU A 454 36.18 -1.06 2.70
C GLU A 454 36.93 -2.26 2.08
N ASP A 455 36.33 -2.95 1.11
CA ASP A 455 36.89 -4.16 0.48
C ASP A 455 37.29 -3.98 -0.99
N SER A 456 37.94 -2.87 -1.35
CA SER A 456 38.34 -2.66 -2.75
C SER A 456 39.62 -3.43 -3.11
N GLU A 457 39.54 -4.31 -4.11
CA GLU A 457 40.72 -4.96 -4.74
C GLU A 457 41.55 -4.02 -5.62
N HIS A 458 41.09 -2.79 -5.85
CA HIS A 458 41.79 -1.84 -6.70
C HIS A 458 42.81 -1.05 -5.91
N GLU A 459 43.98 -0.77 -6.48
CA GLU A 459 45.01 0.08 -5.85
C GLU A 459 44.97 1.54 -6.33
N ASP A 460 43.89 1.95 -7.01
CA ASP A 460 43.76 3.27 -7.61
C ASP A 460 42.48 4.01 -7.17
N HIS A 461 42.16 5.10 -7.85
CA HIS A 461 40.95 5.91 -7.62
C HIS A 461 39.63 5.12 -7.54
N ARG A 462 39.55 3.90 -8.09
CA ARG A 462 38.36 3.03 -8.03
C ARG A 462 38.06 2.50 -6.62
N GLN A 463 38.99 2.68 -5.67
CA GLN A 463 38.71 2.51 -4.24
C GLN A 463 37.63 3.45 -3.73
N TYR A 464 37.35 4.56 -4.43
CA TYR A 464 36.35 5.53 -4.00
C TYR A 464 35.06 5.41 -4.82
N SER A 465 33.95 5.74 -4.16
CA SER A 465 32.67 6.10 -4.78
C SER A 465 32.40 7.58 -4.52
N VAL A 466 31.76 8.26 -5.48
CA VAL A 466 31.36 9.66 -5.33
C VAL A 466 29.85 9.76 -5.36
N PHE A 467 29.28 10.53 -4.44
CA PHE A 467 27.86 10.81 -4.36
C PHE A 467 27.61 12.31 -4.40
N MET A 468 26.44 12.71 -4.89
CA MET A 468 25.91 14.07 -4.85
C MET A 468 24.71 14.10 -3.91
N THR A 469 24.65 15.12 -3.05
CA THR A 469 23.52 15.37 -2.14
C THR A 469 23.37 16.86 -1.84
N ASN A 470 22.15 17.33 -1.64
CA ASN A 470 21.85 18.69 -1.16
C ASN A 470 21.76 18.78 0.38
N ARG A 471 21.94 17.65 1.08
CA ARG A 471 22.06 17.61 2.54
C ARG A 471 23.45 17.12 2.93
N GLY A 472 23.85 17.41 4.16
CA GLY A 472 25.13 16.94 4.69
C GLY A 472 25.22 15.41 4.73
N SER A 473 26.34 14.91 5.21
CA SER A 473 26.74 13.53 4.95
C SER A 473 26.09 12.46 5.84
N GLY A 474 25.23 12.87 6.78
CA GLY A 474 24.38 11.97 7.55
C GLY A 474 23.46 11.10 6.69
N HIS A 475 23.06 11.57 5.52
CA HIS A 475 22.14 10.85 4.62
C HIS A 475 22.82 9.80 3.73
N LEU A 476 24.16 9.69 3.76
CA LEU A 476 24.86 8.71 2.93
C LEU A 476 24.65 7.27 3.41
N THR A 477 24.41 7.07 4.71
CA THR A 477 24.07 5.75 5.27
C THR A 477 22.75 5.25 4.70
N GLU A 478 21.81 6.16 4.42
CA GLU A 478 20.50 5.85 3.85
C GLU A 478 20.58 5.30 2.42
N TYR A 479 21.65 5.63 1.67
CA TYR A 479 21.84 5.06 0.33
C TYR A 479 21.98 3.53 0.36
N GLY A 480 22.41 2.95 1.49
CA GLY A 480 22.43 1.50 1.68
C GLY A 480 21.07 0.84 1.50
N TYR A 481 19.98 1.51 1.89
CA TYR A 481 18.61 0.99 1.75
C TYR A 481 18.17 0.82 0.30
N ARG A 482 18.82 1.49 -0.65
CA ARG A 482 18.55 1.31 -2.08
C ARG A 482 18.82 -0.13 -2.55
N TRP A 483 19.69 -0.88 -1.87
CA TRP A 483 19.92 -2.30 -2.19
C TRP A 483 18.66 -3.16 -2.09
N GLU A 484 17.69 -2.77 -1.28
CA GLU A 484 16.40 -3.46 -1.16
C GLU A 484 15.57 -3.44 -2.45
N ILE A 485 15.83 -2.46 -3.33
CA ILE A 485 15.17 -2.36 -4.64
C ILE A 485 15.75 -3.40 -5.59
N GLU A 486 17.06 -3.59 -5.61
CA GLU A 486 17.69 -4.57 -6.51
C GLU A 486 17.28 -6.00 -6.15
N SER A 487 17.21 -6.31 -4.85
CA SER A 487 16.64 -7.58 -4.38
C SER A 487 15.13 -7.65 -4.63
N GLY A 488 14.41 -6.56 -4.40
CA GLY A 488 12.98 -6.41 -4.68
C GLY A 488 12.62 -6.70 -6.13
N TYR A 489 13.35 -6.16 -7.10
CA TYR A 489 13.11 -6.41 -8.52
C TYR A 489 13.32 -7.87 -8.93
N LYS A 490 14.31 -8.55 -8.35
CA LYS A 490 14.47 -10.00 -8.58
C LYS A 490 13.22 -10.75 -8.13
N SER A 491 12.59 -10.34 -7.03
CA SER A 491 11.31 -10.90 -6.61
C SER A 491 10.14 -10.48 -7.51
N ILE A 492 10.07 -9.20 -7.92
CA ILE A 492 9.01 -8.70 -8.83
C ILE A 492 9.00 -9.47 -10.15
N LYS A 493 10.17 -9.77 -10.74
CA LYS A 493 10.26 -10.54 -12.00
C LYS A 493 9.63 -11.93 -11.89
N ARG A 494 9.63 -12.54 -10.69
CA ARG A 494 8.96 -13.84 -10.47
C ARG A 494 7.44 -13.76 -10.63
N PHE A 495 6.87 -12.60 -10.37
CA PHE A 495 5.43 -12.36 -10.47
C PHE A 495 4.96 -11.93 -11.86
N MET A 496 5.88 -11.75 -12.81
CA MET A 496 5.54 -11.33 -14.15
C MET A 496 4.97 -12.50 -14.98
N ALA A 497 3.79 -12.29 -15.54
CA ALA A 497 3.22 -13.20 -16.52
C ALA A 497 4.04 -13.22 -17.82
N ALA A 498 4.29 -14.41 -18.36
CA ALA A 498 5.10 -14.56 -19.57
C ALA A 498 4.35 -14.09 -20.83
N THR A 499 5.07 -13.41 -21.73
CA THR A 499 4.46 -12.91 -22.97
C THR A 499 5.47 -12.69 -24.10
N THR A 500 5.04 -13.06 -25.31
CA THR A 500 5.70 -12.75 -26.57
C THR A 500 5.04 -11.57 -27.31
N SER A 501 3.97 -10.99 -26.75
CA SER A 501 3.25 -9.86 -27.35
C SER A 501 4.16 -8.63 -27.47
N LYS A 502 4.04 -7.85 -28.55
CA LYS A 502 4.71 -6.54 -28.69
C LYS A 502 3.89 -5.37 -28.08
N HIS A 503 2.64 -5.63 -27.68
CA HIS A 503 1.74 -4.60 -27.17
C HIS A 503 2.28 -3.97 -25.87
N PHE A 504 2.68 -2.70 -25.93
CA PHE A 504 3.34 -1.98 -24.84
C PHE A 504 2.49 -1.91 -23.58
N GLY A 505 1.22 -1.52 -23.69
CA GLY A 505 0.30 -1.44 -22.54
C GLY A 505 0.06 -2.78 -21.85
N LEU A 506 0.13 -3.91 -22.58
CA LEU A 506 -0.04 -5.23 -21.99
C LEU A 506 1.19 -5.62 -21.15
N ARG A 507 2.39 -5.35 -21.68
CA ARG A 507 3.64 -5.61 -20.95
C ARG A 507 3.76 -4.72 -19.73
N PHE A 508 3.39 -3.45 -19.85
CA PHE A 508 3.34 -2.53 -18.74
C PHE A 508 2.35 -3.01 -17.66
N PHE A 509 1.13 -3.43 -18.04
CA PHE A 509 0.16 -3.98 -17.09
C PHE A 509 0.71 -5.20 -16.34
N TYR A 510 1.37 -6.15 -17.02
CA TYR A 510 2.00 -7.29 -16.35
C TYR A 510 3.07 -6.87 -15.35
N PHE A 511 3.87 -5.86 -15.69
CA PHE A 511 4.87 -5.31 -14.79
C PHE A 511 4.25 -4.58 -13.58
N ALA A 512 3.27 -3.70 -13.81
CA ALA A 512 2.58 -2.98 -12.74
C ALA A 512 1.85 -3.94 -11.80
N PHE A 513 1.14 -4.94 -12.33
CA PHE A 513 0.47 -5.95 -11.52
C PHE A 513 1.47 -6.81 -10.73
N ALA A 514 2.63 -7.13 -11.29
CA ALA A 514 3.72 -7.80 -10.55
C ALA A 514 4.25 -6.95 -9.40
N CYS A 515 4.40 -5.63 -9.59
CA CYS A 515 4.77 -4.70 -8.52
C CYS A 515 3.71 -4.64 -7.41
N LEU A 516 2.42 -4.75 -7.77
CA LEU A 516 1.33 -4.81 -6.80
C LEU A 516 1.37 -6.10 -5.98
N LEU A 517 1.53 -7.25 -6.64
CA LEU A 517 1.65 -8.55 -5.94
C LEU A 517 2.84 -8.57 -4.97
N TYR A 518 3.97 -8.00 -5.39
CA TYR A 518 5.12 -7.80 -4.51
C TYR A 518 4.76 -6.96 -3.28
N SER A 519 4.09 -5.82 -3.50
CA SER A 519 3.71 -4.91 -2.41
C SER A 519 2.71 -5.57 -1.44
N ILE A 520 1.72 -6.32 -1.94
CA ILE A 520 0.80 -7.11 -1.10
C ILE A 520 1.58 -8.13 -0.27
N TRP A 521 2.52 -8.84 -0.87
CA TRP A 521 3.36 -9.79 -0.13
C TRP A 521 4.11 -9.12 1.02
N ARG A 522 4.76 -7.99 0.77
CA ARG A 522 5.51 -7.25 1.81
C ARG A 522 4.59 -6.70 2.90
N ALA A 523 3.39 -6.24 2.56
CA ALA A 523 2.39 -5.79 3.53
C ALA A 523 1.82 -6.94 4.37
N VAL A 524 1.53 -8.09 3.76
CA VAL A 524 1.10 -9.30 4.50
C VAL A 524 2.19 -9.74 5.47
N ASP A 525 3.44 -9.80 5.01
CA ASP A 525 4.58 -10.19 5.82
C ASP A 525 4.77 -9.25 7.02
N LEU A 526 4.72 -7.92 6.82
CA LEU A 526 4.71 -6.96 7.93
C LEU A 526 3.61 -7.29 8.95
N LEU A 527 2.35 -7.31 8.51
CA LEU A 527 1.22 -7.41 9.45
C LEU A 527 1.23 -8.76 10.18
N VAL A 528 1.80 -9.81 9.59
CA VAL A 528 2.01 -11.09 10.27
C VAL A 528 3.11 -10.97 11.31
N GLN A 529 4.25 -10.36 10.98
CA GLN A 529 5.35 -10.14 11.93
C GLN A 529 4.90 -9.29 13.12
N VAL A 530 4.36 -8.10 12.86
CA VAL A 530 3.87 -7.18 13.90
C VAL A 530 2.80 -7.86 14.78
N ALA A 531 1.94 -8.71 14.20
CA ALA A 531 0.95 -9.43 14.99
C ALA A 531 1.53 -10.56 15.87
N LEU A 532 2.70 -11.09 15.54
CA LEU A 532 3.32 -12.23 16.25
C LEU A 532 4.43 -11.78 17.21
N THR A 533 5.28 -10.86 16.79
CA THR A 533 6.48 -10.42 17.53
C THR A 533 6.31 -9.01 18.10
N GLY A 534 5.36 -8.22 17.58
CA GLY A 534 5.18 -6.82 17.96
C GLY A 534 6.25 -5.87 17.45
N GLU A 535 7.09 -6.34 16.51
CA GLU A 535 8.12 -5.58 15.80
C GLU A 535 8.21 -6.07 14.34
N TYR A 536 8.84 -5.29 13.47
CA TYR A 536 9.10 -5.68 12.08
C TYR A 536 10.58 -5.93 11.84
N GLU A 537 10.91 -7.16 11.45
CA GLU A 537 12.21 -7.51 10.90
C GLU A 537 12.13 -7.52 9.36
N HIS A 538 13.00 -6.77 8.68
CA HIS A 538 12.97 -6.67 7.21
C HIS A 538 13.07 -8.02 6.47
N SER A 539 13.57 -9.06 7.15
CA SER A 539 13.63 -10.42 6.61
C SER A 539 12.24 -11.08 6.64
N PRO A 540 11.70 -11.54 5.49
CA PRO A 540 10.37 -12.11 5.45
C PRO A 540 10.25 -13.46 6.17
N ILE A 541 9.23 -13.59 7.02
CA ILE A 541 8.80 -14.87 7.61
C ILE A 541 7.70 -15.52 6.75
N VAL A 542 6.90 -14.70 6.05
CA VAL A 542 5.95 -15.18 5.06
C VAL A 542 6.63 -15.12 3.70
N THR A 543 6.72 -16.26 3.00
CA THR A 543 7.29 -16.29 1.66
C THR A 543 6.31 -15.73 0.62
N ALA A 544 6.86 -15.25 -0.50
CA ALA A 544 6.07 -14.82 -1.65
C ALA A 544 5.10 -15.91 -2.13
N ASP A 545 5.57 -17.16 -2.20
CA ASP A 545 4.78 -18.31 -2.64
C ASP A 545 3.60 -18.59 -1.70
N ASN A 546 3.79 -18.41 -0.38
CA ASN A 546 2.72 -18.56 0.60
C ASN A 546 1.63 -17.51 0.37
N THR A 547 1.99 -16.23 0.26
CA THR A 547 1.03 -15.15 0.04
C THR A 547 0.27 -15.33 -1.27
N LEU A 548 0.96 -15.63 -2.37
CA LEU A 548 0.30 -15.82 -3.65
C LEU A 548 -0.61 -17.06 -3.67
N THR A 549 -0.21 -18.15 -3.02
CA THR A 549 -1.05 -19.35 -2.89
C THR A 549 -2.34 -19.04 -2.12
N LEU A 550 -2.27 -18.15 -1.13
CA LEU A 550 -3.42 -17.67 -0.37
C LEU A 550 -4.29 -16.73 -1.23
N LEU A 551 -3.71 -15.74 -1.91
CA LEU A 551 -4.43 -14.83 -2.83
C LEU A 551 -5.18 -15.59 -3.92
N LYS A 552 -4.59 -16.65 -4.46
CA LYS A 552 -5.25 -17.53 -5.44
C LYS A 552 -6.49 -18.21 -4.87
N LYS A 553 -6.42 -18.74 -3.63
CA LYS A 553 -7.59 -19.38 -2.99
C LYS A 553 -8.75 -18.40 -2.84
N GLU A 554 -8.46 -17.14 -2.57
CA GLU A 554 -9.49 -16.12 -2.32
C GLU A 554 -10.02 -15.48 -3.61
N THR A 555 -9.20 -15.30 -4.65
CA THR A 555 -9.68 -14.76 -5.95
C THR A 555 -10.64 -15.71 -6.68
N GLY A 556 -10.61 -17.00 -6.32
CA GLY A 556 -11.68 -17.97 -6.57
C GLY A 556 -12.86 -17.83 -5.61
N ILE A 557 -13.35 -16.61 -5.38
CA ILE A 557 -14.49 -16.34 -4.48
C ILE A 557 -15.63 -17.31 -4.84
N GLY A 558 -16.01 -18.11 -3.85
CA GLY A 558 -17.03 -19.16 -3.93
C GLY A 558 -18.44 -18.65 -4.18
#